data_AF-A0A6P1M9P5-F1
#
_entry.id   AF-A0A6P1M9P5-F1
#
_cell.length_a   1.000
_cell.length_b   1.000
_cell.length_c   1.000
_cell.angle_alpha   90.00
_cell.angle_beta   90.00
_cell.angle_gamma   90.00
#
_symmetry.space_group_name_H-M   'P 1'
#
loop_
_entity.id
_entity.type
_entity.pdbx_description
1 polymer ?
#
loop_
_entity_poly.entity_id
_entity_poly.type
_entity_poly.pdbx_seq_one_letter_code
_entity_poly.pdbx_strand_id
1 'polypeptide(L)'
;MRFGIVIFCAVILLLLAGVLPVGNGMSARAVYYSPLMILLLALLSGLCVRCCFKRRPLGFILVHFGVVIILAGAFVGYVAGTKGSLQLSLQSPRPQGRLVTQDGATVDFGFDVAAEDFEVWFYPPVYTLYRPLPPEEILPGQMPFEKIGELNPKGRERLQVGDVQLPVSTLRKNGEWVERYRFADGSFLFRGSPTPSYYGVTLLIDGEKIPVSINHPADHHGWRFYLVSYDQRARRYVQLSARRDPGRGSVIAGIWIVMIGTFVLCFRKTGGAA
;
A
#
# COMPACT_ATOMS: atom_id res chain seq x y z
N MET A 1 18.89 11.65 -32.47
CA MET A 1 17.55 11.12 -32.15
C MET A 1 17.59 9.61 -31.93
N ARG A 2 18.11 8.82 -32.87
CA ARG A 2 18.15 7.34 -32.77
C ARG A 2 18.76 6.80 -31.46
N PHE A 3 19.91 7.32 -31.04
CA PHE A 3 20.58 6.89 -29.80
C PHE A 3 19.75 7.09 -28.52
N GLY A 4 19.09 8.25 -28.37
CA GLY A 4 18.26 8.52 -27.19
C GLY A 4 17.01 7.65 -27.13
N ILE A 5 16.42 7.32 -28.29
CA ILE A 5 15.28 6.38 -28.38
C ILE A 5 15.72 4.98 -27.93
N VAL A 6 16.90 4.51 -28.36
CA VAL A 6 17.43 3.20 -27.95
C VAL A 6 17.61 3.13 -26.43
N ILE A 7 18.19 4.15 -25.81
CA ILE A 7 18.35 4.20 -24.33
C ILE A 7 16.98 4.18 -23.65
N PHE A 8 16.03 4.99 -24.12
CA PHE A 8 14.70 5.05 -23.55
C PHE A 8 13.97 3.69 -23.64
N CYS A 9 14.05 3.03 -24.80
CA CYS A 9 13.50 1.69 -24.98
C CYS A 9 14.17 0.66 -24.06
N ALA A 10 15.50 0.72 -23.89
CA ALA A 10 16.23 -0.16 -22.99
C ALA A 10 15.79 0.03 -21.53
N VAL A 11 15.62 1.28 -21.08
CA VAL A 11 15.08 1.60 -19.74
C VAL A 11 13.68 1.02 -19.59
N ILE A 12 12.78 1.20 -20.56
CA ILE A 12 11.42 0.64 -20.51
C ILE A 12 11.46 -0.88 -20.40
N LEU A 13 12.27 -1.55 -21.21
CA LEU A 13 12.37 -3.02 -21.19
C LEU A 13 12.86 -3.54 -19.83
N LEU A 14 13.85 -2.87 -19.23
CA LEU A 14 14.30 -3.21 -17.87
C LEU A 14 13.23 -2.90 -16.81
N LEU A 15 12.50 -1.78 -16.93
CA LEU A 15 11.40 -1.48 -16.02
C LEU A 15 10.32 -2.56 -16.07
N LEU A 16 9.94 -3.00 -17.27
CA LEU A 16 9.01 -4.11 -17.50
C LEU A 16 9.54 -5.43 -16.93
N ALA A 17 10.83 -5.74 -17.15
CA ALA A 17 11.46 -6.93 -16.59
C ALA A 17 11.43 -6.93 -15.06
N GLY A 18 11.63 -5.78 -14.42
CA GLY A 18 11.56 -5.63 -12.97
C GLY A 18 10.16 -5.81 -12.38
N VAL A 19 9.10 -5.62 -13.18
CA VAL A 19 7.70 -5.85 -12.76
C VAL A 19 7.33 -7.34 -12.79
N LEU A 20 8.08 -8.18 -13.51
CA LEU A 20 7.76 -9.61 -13.62
C LEU A 20 7.80 -10.28 -12.23
N PRO A 21 6.77 -11.08 -11.87
CA PRO A 21 6.62 -11.67 -10.54
C PRO A 21 7.52 -12.89 -10.33
N VAL A 22 8.82 -12.73 -10.49
CA VAL A 22 9.81 -13.78 -10.25
C VAL A 22 10.28 -13.67 -8.79
N GLY A 23 9.82 -14.60 -7.95
CA GLY A 23 10.26 -14.84 -6.58
C GLY A 23 10.15 -13.64 -5.63
N ASN A 24 9.11 -13.56 -4.80
CA ASN A 24 8.97 -12.64 -3.65
C ASN A 24 9.50 -11.19 -3.84
N GLY A 25 9.43 -10.63 -5.05
CA GLY A 25 9.93 -9.28 -5.37
C GLY A 25 11.46 -9.15 -5.57
N MET A 26 12.19 -10.26 -5.68
CA MET A 26 13.63 -10.27 -5.94
C MET A 26 13.98 -9.71 -7.32
N SER A 27 13.13 -9.92 -8.32
CA SER A 27 13.27 -9.35 -9.68
C SER A 27 13.38 -7.83 -9.66
N ALA A 28 12.47 -7.17 -8.96
CA ALA A 28 12.45 -5.70 -8.85
C ALA A 28 13.73 -5.18 -8.19
N ARG A 29 14.18 -5.79 -7.08
CA ARG A 29 15.42 -5.38 -6.41
C ARG A 29 16.64 -5.59 -7.31
N ALA A 30 16.75 -6.74 -7.98
CA ALA A 30 17.87 -7.06 -8.85
C ALA A 30 17.97 -6.11 -10.05
N VAL A 31 16.85 -5.75 -10.67
CA VAL A 31 16.85 -4.89 -11.86
C VAL A 31 16.98 -3.40 -11.49
N TYR A 32 16.17 -2.91 -10.55
CA TYR A 32 16.11 -1.47 -10.25
C TYR A 32 17.37 -0.94 -9.56
N TYR A 33 18.07 -1.79 -8.80
CA TYR A 33 19.33 -1.44 -8.13
C TYR A 33 20.56 -1.88 -8.94
N SER A 34 20.38 -2.40 -10.16
CA SER A 34 21.52 -2.80 -11.00
C SER A 34 22.34 -1.59 -11.44
N PRO A 35 23.68 -1.69 -11.49
CA PRO A 35 24.54 -0.63 -12.01
C PRO A 35 24.19 -0.23 -13.45
N LEU A 36 23.73 -1.20 -14.27
CA LEU A 36 23.26 -0.95 -15.63
C LEU A 36 22.04 -0.03 -15.65
N MET A 37 21.03 -0.28 -14.82
CA MET A 37 19.85 0.58 -14.72
C MET A 37 20.26 2.01 -14.32
N ILE A 38 21.11 2.15 -13.30
CA ILE A 38 21.57 3.45 -12.82
C ILE A 38 22.33 4.20 -13.93
N LEU A 39 23.22 3.51 -14.66
CA LEU A 39 23.94 4.08 -15.79
C LEU A 39 22.99 4.56 -16.89
N LEU A 40 22.00 3.74 -17.27
CA LEU A 40 21.03 4.09 -18.30
C LEU A 40 20.17 5.30 -17.89
N LEU A 41 19.75 5.40 -16.63
CA LEU A 41 19.04 6.56 -16.10
C LEU A 41 19.92 7.82 -16.08
N ALA A 42 21.21 7.69 -15.74
CA ALA A 42 22.16 8.80 -15.80
C ALA A 42 22.38 9.30 -17.23
N LEU A 43 22.54 8.38 -18.20
CA LEU A 43 22.66 8.72 -19.62
C LEU A 43 21.39 9.39 -20.15
N LEU A 44 20.21 8.86 -19.79
CA LEU A 44 18.91 9.46 -20.14
C LEU A 44 18.80 10.89 -19.59
N SER A 45 19.15 11.10 -18.31
CA SER A 45 19.16 12.41 -17.67
C SER A 45 20.08 13.39 -18.42
N GLY A 46 21.31 12.97 -18.77
CA GLY A 46 22.24 13.79 -19.55
C GLY A 46 21.72 14.17 -20.94
N LEU A 47 21.02 13.24 -21.61
CA LEU A 47 20.35 13.54 -22.88
C LEU A 47 19.20 14.55 -22.72
N CYS A 48 18.43 14.46 -21.64
CA CYS A 48 17.37 15.42 -21.32
C CYS A 48 17.95 16.81 -21.04
N VAL A 49 19.02 16.90 -20.25
CA VAL A 49 19.74 18.16 -19.99
C VAL A 49 20.24 18.79 -21.30
N ARG A 50 20.87 18.00 -22.18
CA ARG A 50 21.32 18.48 -23.50
C ARG A 50 20.16 19.02 -24.35
N CYS A 51 18.96 18.46 -24.22
CA CYS A 51 17.76 18.94 -24.91
C CYS A 51 17.28 20.30 -24.39
N CYS A 52 17.49 20.61 -23.11
CA CYS A 52 17.12 21.89 -22.50
C CYS A 52 17.97 23.06 -23.01
N PHE A 53 19.25 22.83 -23.36
CA PHE A 53 20.16 23.88 -23.84
C PHE A 53 19.97 24.27 -25.31
N LYS A 54 19.10 23.58 -26.06
CA LYS A 54 18.75 23.96 -27.44
C LYS A 54 17.58 24.93 -27.43
N ARG A 55 17.53 25.87 -28.39
CA ARG A 55 16.34 26.70 -28.62
C ARG A 55 15.15 25.81 -28.98
N ARG A 56 14.27 25.58 -28.01
CA ARG A 56 13.11 24.68 -28.07
C ARG A 56 11.90 25.37 -27.44
N PRO A 57 10.67 24.96 -27.78
CA PRO A 57 9.49 25.53 -27.13
C PRO A 57 9.52 25.32 -25.62
N LEU A 58 8.95 26.29 -24.88
CA LEU A 58 8.93 26.30 -23.42
C LEU A 58 8.40 24.98 -22.85
N GLY A 59 7.26 24.48 -23.36
CA GLY A 59 6.69 23.21 -22.89
C GLY A 59 7.63 22.01 -23.08
N PHE A 60 8.43 21.98 -24.15
CA PHE A 60 9.44 20.94 -24.35
C PHE A 60 10.57 21.04 -23.32
N ILE A 61 11.03 22.25 -23.02
CA ILE A 61 12.06 22.48 -22.00
C ILE A 61 11.52 22.07 -20.62
N LEU A 62 10.28 22.46 -20.28
CA LEU A 62 9.64 22.09 -19.01
C LEU A 62 9.55 20.57 -18.85
N VAL A 63 9.08 19.83 -19.86
CA VAL A 63 9.00 18.36 -19.78
C VAL A 63 10.38 17.74 -19.52
N HIS A 64 11.41 18.14 -20.28
CA HIS A 64 12.74 17.56 -20.10
C HIS A 64 13.37 17.95 -18.76
N PHE A 65 13.19 19.19 -18.32
CA PHE A 65 13.66 19.66 -17.03
C PHE A 65 12.95 18.94 -15.87
N GLY A 66 11.63 18.75 -15.97
CA GLY A 66 10.85 17.99 -15.00
C GLY A 66 11.32 16.54 -14.88
N VAL A 67 11.62 15.87 -16.01
CA VAL A 67 12.21 14.52 -15.99
C VAL A 67 13.57 14.50 -15.29
N VAL A 68 14.44 15.49 -15.53
CA VAL A 68 15.74 15.59 -14.85
C VAL A 68 15.56 15.76 -13.35
N ILE A 69 14.62 16.61 -12.91
CA ILE A 69 14.30 16.79 -11.49
C ILE A 69 13.76 15.49 -10.87
N ILE A 70 12.89 14.75 -11.56
CA ILE A 70 12.39 13.44 -11.10
C ILE A 70 13.56 12.48 -10.89
N LEU A 71 14.45 12.34 -11.88
CA LEU A 71 15.58 11.42 -11.80
C LEU A 71 16.58 11.83 -10.72
N ALA A 72 16.86 13.12 -10.57
CA ALA A 72 17.72 13.64 -9.51
C ALA A 72 17.12 13.40 -8.12
N GLY A 73 15.82 13.67 -7.95
CA GLY A 73 15.09 13.37 -6.71
C GLY A 73 15.10 11.88 -6.38
N ALA A 74 14.81 11.02 -7.36
CA ALA A 74 14.86 9.58 -7.19
C ALA A 74 16.27 9.10 -6.80
N PHE A 75 17.33 9.68 -7.37
CA PHE A 75 18.71 9.36 -7.01
C PHE A 75 19.06 9.81 -5.58
N VAL A 76 18.62 11.00 -5.16
CA VAL A 76 18.78 11.45 -3.77
C VAL A 76 18.06 10.51 -2.79
N GLY A 77 16.82 10.10 -3.12
CA GLY A 77 16.09 9.10 -2.34
C GLY A 77 16.75 7.73 -2.34
N TYR A 78 17.41 7.34 -3.43
CA TYR A 78 18.17 6.09 -3.54
C TYR A 78 19.40 6.07 -2.62
N VAL A 79 20.18 7.16 -2.59
CA VAL A 79 21.42 7.24 -1.81
C VAL A 79 21.18 7.53 -0.33
N ALA A 80 20.23 8.42 -0.03
CA ALA A 80 20.01 8.95 1.34
C ALA A 80 18.68 8.51 1.96
N GLY A 81 17.87 7.73 1.25
CA GLY A 81 16.60 7.24 1.78
C GLY A 81 16.80 6.18 2.85
N THR A 82 15.95 6.22 3.89
CA THR A 82 15.93 5.21 4.95
C THR A 82 14.53 4.62 5.06
N LYS A 83 14.45 3.30 5.21
CA LYS A 83 13.20 2.58 5.46
C LYS A 83 13.42 1.50 6.50
N GLY A 84 12.43 1.31 7.36
CA GLY A 84 12.47 0.26 8.37
C GLY A 84 11.08 -0.03 8.92
N SER A 85 11.02 -1.09 9.72
CA SER A 85 9.83 -1.46 10.46
C SER A 85 10.07 -1.26 11.94
N LEU A 86 9.00 -0.89 12.63
CA LEU A 86 9.02 -0.71 14.08
C LEU A 86 7.74 -1.32 14.66
N GLN A 87 7.85 -1.87 15.86
CA GLN A 87 6.75 -2.54 16.54
C GLN A 87 6.57 -1.85 17.90
N LEU A 88 5.44 -1.16 18.07
CA LEU A 88 5.14 -0.41 19.30
C LEU A 88 4.13 -1.19 20.13
N SER A 89 4.42 -1.32 21.42
CA SER A 89 3.52 -1.94 22.39
C SER A 89 2.36 -1.00 22.72
N LEU A 90 1.15 -1.54 22.76
CA LEU A 90 -0.08 -0.84 23.16
C LEU A 90 -0.40 -0.99 24.65
N GLN A 91 0.12 -2.05 25.29
CA GLN A 91 -0.17 -2.34 26.71
C GLN A 91 0.84 -1.69 27.66
N SER A 92 2.06 -1.49 27.19
CA SER A 92 3.11 -0.82 27.94
C SER A 92 3.86 0.07 26.96
N PRO A 93 3.32 1.27 26.66
CA PRO A 93 3.95 2.22 25.76
C PRO A 93 5.37 2.49 26.24
N ARG A 94 6.34 2.02 25.46
CA ARG A 94 7.76 2.29 25.68
C ARG A 94 8.22 3.15 24.53
N PRO A 95 8.72 4.37 24.80
CA PRO A 95 9.29 5.20 23.75
C PRO A 95 10.45 4.45 23.07
N GLN A 96 10.46 4.48 21.74
CA GLN A 96 11.52 3.90 20.91
C GLN A 96 12.12 4.99 20.03
N GLY A 97 13.40 5.31 20.24
CA GLY A 97 14.15 6.23 19.38
C GLY A 97 14.89 5.55 18.23
N ARG A 98 14.74 4.23 18.04
CA ARG A 98 15.51 3.46 17.06
C ARG A 98 14.63 2.68 16.08
N LEU A 99 15.05 2.67 14.83
CA LEU A 99 14.43 1.97 13.71
C LEU A 99 15.32 0.80 13.27
N VAL A 100 14.74 -0.39 13.15
CA VAL A 100 15.39 -1.53 12.50
C VAL A 100 15.11 -1.47 11.01
N THR A 101 16.15 -1.26 10.21
CA THR A 101 16.06 -1.23 8.75
C THR A 101 15.94 -2.63 8.17
N GLN A 102 15.54 -2.74 6.90
CA GLN A 102 15.40 -4.03 6.21
C GLN A 102 16.71 -4.83 6.11
N ASP A 103 17.86 -4.15 6.12
CA ASP A 103 19.17 -4.78 6.05
C ASP A 103 19.73 -5.10 7.46
N GLY A 104 18.91 -4.96 8.51
CA GLY A 104 19.26 -5.27 9.90
C GLY A 104 20.04 -4.17 10.63
N ALA A 105 20.45 -3.10 9.93
CA ALA A 105 21.07 -1.94 10.57
C ALA A 105 20.04 -1.19 11.44
N THR A 106 20.51 -0.64 12.55
CA THR A 106 19.69 0.20 13.44
C THR A 106 20.00 1.66 13.18
N VAL A 107 18.97 2.45 12.90
CA VAL A 107 19.07 3.90 12.66
C VAL A 107 18.34 4.64 13.76
N ASP A 108 18.95 5.70 14.28
CA ASP A 108 18.31 6.57 15.27
C ASP A 108 17.34 7.55 14.57
N PHE A 109 16.15 7.73 15.15
CA PHE A 109 15.17 8.70 14.65
C PHE A 109 15.59 10.15 14.93
N GLY A 110 16.30 10.37 16.04
CA GLY A 110 16.55 11.69 16.63
C GLY A 110 15.43 12.17 17.56
N PHE A 111 14.42 11.34 17.82
CA PHE A 111 13.28 11.57 18.69
C PHE A 111 12.72 10.23 19.16
N ASP A 112 11.90 10.22 20.19
CA ASP A 112 11.27 9.01 20.70
C ASP A 112 9.83 8.86 20.19
N VAL A 113 9.44 7.64 19.79
CA VAL A 113 8.05 7.33 19.39
C VAL A 113 7.43 6.25 20.27
N ALA A 114 6.21 6.50 20.76
CA ALA A 114 5.35 5.51 21.44
C ALA A 114 3.97 5.45 20.78
N ALA A 115 3.19 4.40 21.05
CA ALA A 115 1.84 4.22 20.53
C ALA A 115 0.82 4.21 21.66
N GLU A 116 -0.25 4.99 21.50
CA GLU A 116 -1.38 5.08 22.42
C GLU A 116 -2.71 5.09 21.64
N ASP A 117 -3.83 4.99 22.35
CA ASP A 117 -5.17 5.20 21.81
C ASP A 117 -5.48 4.38 20.53
N PHE A 118 -5.13 3.09 20.53
CA PHE A 118 -5.40 2.21 19.39
C PHE A 118 -6.90 1.92 19.26
N GLU A 119 -7.42 2.14 18.05
CA GLU A 119 -8.81 1.90 17.70
C GLU A 119 -8.92 0.98 16.49
N VAL A 120 -9.90 0.08 16.50
CA VAL A 120 -10.22 -0.81 15.38
C VAL A 120 -11.72 -0.98 15.24
N TRP A 121 -12.21 -0.82 14.02
CA TRP A 121 -13.60 -1.10 13.65
C TRP A 121 -13.64 -2.26 12.66
N PHE A 122 -14.72 -3.03 12.69
CA PHE A 122 -14.90 -4.21 11.83
C PHE A 122 -16.12 -4.05 10.93
N TYR A 123 -16.05 -4.60 9.73
CA TYR A 123 -17.24 -4.80 8.92
C TYR A 123 -18.18 -5.82 9.57
N PRO A 124 -19.49 -5.77 9.27
CA PRO A 124 -20.37 -6.92 9.45
C PRO A 124 -19.72 -8.18 8.84
N PRO A 125 -19.69 -9.30 9.56
CA PRO A 125 -19.02 -10.51 9.08
C PRO A 125 -19.83 -11.13 7.94
N VAL A 126 -19.11 -11.70 6.98
CA VAL A 126 -19.72 -12.57 5.97
C VAL A 126 -19.99 -13.93 6.61
N TYR A 127 -21.18 -14.47 6.41
CA TYR A 127 -21.55 -15.80 6.87
C TYR A 127 -21.45 -16.80 5.73
N THR A 128 -20.81 -17.94 5.98
CA THR A 128 -20.77 -19.07 5.04
C THR A 128 -21.90 -20.04 5.36
N LEU A 129 -22.71 -20.39 4.37
CA LEU A 129 -23.75 -21.40 4.47
C LEU A 129 -23.16 -22.78 4.21
N TYR A 130 -23.35 -23.69 5.16
CA TYR A 130 -22.98 -25.09 5.06
C TYR A 130 -24.21 -25.99 5.11
N ARG A 131 -24.21 -27.03 4.30
CA ARG A 131 -25.23 -28.09 4.30
C ARG A 131 -24.59 -29.42 4.69
N PRO A 132 -25.24 -30.26 5.52
CA PRO A 132 -24.75 -31.61 5.79
C PRO A 132 -24.78 -32.46 4.52
N LEU A 133 -23.74 -33.27 4.32
CA LEU A 133 -23.70 -34.28 3.26
C LEU A 133 -24.41 -35.56 3.73
N PRO A 134 -25.12 -36.29 2.83
CA PRO A 134 -25.63 -37.62 3.13
C PRO A 134 -24.49 -38.57 3.55
N PRO A 135 -24.70 -39.48 4.52
CA PRO A 135 -23.64 -40.37 5.01
C PRO A 135 -22.91 -41.16 3.92
N GLU A 136 -23.64 -41.58 2.88
CA GLU A 136 -23.12 -42.29 1.70
C GLU A 136 -22.15 -41.47 0.84
N GLU A 137 -22.21 -40.14 0.90
CA GLU A 137 -21.35 -39.23 0.11
C GLU A 137 -20.08 -38.80 0.88
N ILE A 138 -19.95 -39.16 2.16
CA ILE A 138 -18.82 -38.74 3.00
C ILE A 138 -17.63 -39.67 2.77
N LEU A 139 -16.60 -39.18 2.08
CA LEU A 139 -15.34 -39.91 1.92
C LEU A 139 -14.49 -39.89 3.21
N PRO A 140 -13.64 -40.91 3.45
CA PRO A 140 -12.75 -40.92 4.60
C PRO A 140 -11.85 -39.67 4.66
N GLY A 141 -11.90 -38.94 5.77
CA GLY A 141 -11.15 -37.70 5.98
C GLY A 141 -11.80 -36.43 5.41
N GLN A 142 -12.97 -36.54 4.76
CA GLN A 142 -13.72 -35.39 4.28
C GLN A 142 -14.59 -34.79 5.40
N MET A 143 -14.71 -33.46 5.41
CA MET A 143 -15.65 -32.75 6.28
C MET A 143 -17.09 -33.12 5.88
N PRO A 144 -17.99 -33.46 6.82
CA PRO A 144 -19.35 -33.93 6.52
C PRO A 144 -20.31 -32.80 6.12
N PHE A 145 -19.76 -31.72 5.55
CA PHE A 145 -20.49 -30.51 5.17
C PHE A 145 -19.97 -29.96 3.86
N GLU A 146 -20.88 -29.47 3.03
CA GLU A 146 -20.61 -28.78 1.78
C GLU A 146 -20.86 -27.27 1.94
N LYS A 147 -19.96 -26.44 1.41
CA LYS A 147 -20.16 -24.98 1.32
C LYS A 147 -21.10 -24.66 0.18
N ILE A 148 -22.27 -24.10 0.49
CA ILE A 148 -23.30 -23.74 -0.49
C ILE A 148 -23.13 -22.29 -0.97
N GLY A 149 -22.67 -21.38 -0.10
CA GLY A 149 -22.51 -19.98 -0.48
C GLY A 149 -22.12 -19.07 0.67
N GLU A 150 -22.08 -17.77 0.38
CA GLU A 150 -21.76 -16.71 1.34
C GLU A 150 -22.87 -15.67 1.38
N LEU A 151 -23.15 -15.17 2.57
CA LEU A 151 -24.20 -14.20 2.86
C LEU A 151 -23.57 -12.99 3.56
N ASN A 152 -23.78 -11.80 2.99
CA ASN A 152 -23.27 -10.55 3.55
C ASN A 152 -24.42 -9.76 4.21
N PRO A 153 -24.43 -9.61 5.55
CA PRO A 153 -25.44 -8.83 6.27
C PRO A 153 -25.32 -7.31 6.07
N LYS A 154 -24.21 -6.80 5.50
CA LYS A 154 -23.95 -5.36 5.40
C LYS A 154 -25.05 -4.63 4.63
N GLY A 155 -25.70 -3.68 5.30
CA GLY A 155 -26.75 -2.84 4.70
C GLY A 155 -28.06 -3.57 4.41
N ARG A 156 -28.28 -4.76 4.97
CA ARG A 156 -29.49 -5.57 4.77
C ARG A 156 -30.24 -5.78 6.07
N GLU A 157 -31.57 -5.75 6.00
CA GLU A 157 -32.44 -6.15 7.12
C GLU A 157 -32.73 -7.65 7.12
N ARG A 158 -32.71 -8.29 5.94
CA ARG A 158 -33.00 -9.71 5.75
C ARG A 158 -32.02 -10.37 4.79
N LEU A 159 -31.74 -11.65 5.00
CA LEU A 159 -30.91 -12.51 4.16
C LEU A 159 -31.78 -13.62 3.57
N GLN A 160 -31.68 -13.81 2.25
CA GLN A 160 -32.32 -14.94 1.56
C GLN A 160 -31.43 -16.18 1.69
N VAL A 161 -31.99 -17.28 2.21
CA VAL A 161 -31.33 -18.57 2.35
C VAL A 161 -32.27 -19.65 1.84
N GLY A 162 -32.05 -20.12 0.60
CA GLY A 162 -33.05 -20.94 -0.10
C GLY A 162 -34.37 -20.17 -0.21
N ASP A 163 -35.45 -20.73 0.31
CA ASP A 163 -36.78 -20.08 0.38
C ASP A 163 -37.01 -19.28 1.68
N VAL A 164 -36.07 -19.32 2.62
CA VAL A 164 -36.20 -18.67 3.93
C VAL A 164 -35.65 -17.25 3.89
N GLN A 165 -36.45 -16.28 4.34
CA GLN A 165 -35.98 -14.92 4.62
C GLN A 165 -35.61 -14.73 6.10
N LEU A 166 -34.32 -14.85 6.40
CA LEU A 166 -33.75 -14.72 7.73
C LEU A 166 -33.52 -13.23 8.10
N PRO A 167 -34.16 -12.67 9.13
CA PRO A 167 -33.86 -11.32 9.61
C PRO A 167 -32.43 -11.23 10.13
N VAL A 168 -31.68 -10.18 9.79
CA VAL A 168 -30.27 -10.01 10.24
C VAL A 168 -30.18 -9.85 11.76
N SER A 169 -31.23 -9.38 12.41
CA SER A 169 -31.32 -9.31 13.88
C SER A 169 -31.19 -10.66 14.57
N THR A 170 -31.53 -11.79 13.92
CA THR A 170 -31.35 -13.13 14.51
C THR A 170 -29.89 -13.55 14.58
N LEU A 171 -29.04 -12.93 13.75
CA LEU A 171 -27.59 -13.12 13.76
C LEU A 171 -26.87 -12.22 14.76
N ARG A 172 -27.63 -11.46 15.57
CA ARG A 172 -27.13 -10.53 16.57
C ARG A 172 -27.58 -10.97 17.96
N LYS A 173 -26.65 -11.14 18.89
CA LYS A 173 -26.92 -11.43 20.31
C LYS A 173 -26.10 -10.48 21.18
N ASN A 174 -26.76 -9.74 22.08
CA ASN A 174 -26.13 -8.74 22.96
C ASN A 174 -25.24 -7.72 22.23
N GLY A 175 -25.61 -7.35 21.01
CA GLY A 175 -24.81 -6.43 20.20
C GLY A 175 -23.60 -7.06 19.50
N GLU A 176 -23.43 -8.38 19.57
CA GLU A 176 -22.37 -9.12 18.87
C GLU A 176 -22.92 -10.06 17.80
N TRP A 177 -22.07 -10.40 16.83
CA TRP A 177 -22.41 -11.34 15.76
C TRP A 177 -22.27 -12.78 16.24
N VAL A 178 -23.33 -13.58 16.11
CA VAL A 178 -23.32 -14.99 16.52
C VAL A 178 -22.31 -15.79 15.71
N GLU A 179 -21.57 -16.69 16.33
CA GLU A 179 -20.56 -17.50 15.62
C GLU A 179 -21.20 -18.51 14.66
N ARG A 180 -22.33 -19.11 15.08
CA ARG A 180 -23.05 -20.09 14.28
C ARG A 180 -24.56 -19.94 14.47
N TYR A 181 -25.30 -20.04 13.37
CA TYR A 181 -26.76 -20.13 13.37
C TYR A 181 -27.18 -21.43 12.68
N ARG A 182 -28.00 -22.27 13.32
CA ARG A 182 -28.43 -23.57 12.77
C ARG A 182 -29.87 -23.48 12.28
N PHE A 183 -30.14 -24.09 11.12
CA PHE A 183 -31.48 -24.27 10.59
C PHE A 183 -32.05 -25.64 10.98
N ALA A 184 -33.36 -25.82 10.78
CA ALA A 184 -34.06 -27.04 11.15
C ALA A 184 -33.66 -28.26 10.29
N ASP A 185 -33.24 -28.02 9.05
CA ASP A 185 -32.76 -29.03 8.09
C ASP A 185 -31.32 -29.50 8.35
N GLY A 186 -30.68 -29.02 9.42
CA GLY A 186 -29.30 -29.33 9.78
C GLY A 186 -28.26 -28.46 9.07
N SER A 187 -28.65 -27.62 8.11
CA SER A 187 -27.76 -26.61 7.55
C SER A 187 -27.41 -25.54 8.60
N PHE A 188 -26.31 -24.82 8.40
CA PHE A 188 -25.92 -23.75 9.32
C PHE A 188 -25.15 -22.63 8.64
N LEU A 189 -25.29 -21.43 9.19
CA LEU A 189 -24.42 -20.29 8.90
C LEU A 189 -23.26 -20.29 9.88
N PHE A 190 -22.05 -20.13 9.35
CA PHE A 190 -20.83 -19.96 10.14
C PHE A 190 -20.24 -18.58 9.88
N ARG A 191 -19.93 -17.85 10.95
CA ARG A 191 -19.35 -16.51 10.87
C ARG A 191 -17.93 -16.60 10.32
N GLY A 192 -17.67 -15.91 9.22
CA GLY A 192 -16.32 -15.73 8.69
C GLY A 192 -15.43 -14.93 9.64
N SER A 193 -14.13 -14.97 9.40
CA SER A 193 -13.16 -14.19 10.16
C SER A 193 -13.50 -12.69 10.08
N PRO A 194 -13.41 -11.96 11.20
CA PRO A 194 -13.72 -10.54 11.22
C PRO A 194 -12.71 -9.76 10.38
N THR A 195 -13.21 -8.93 9.45
CA THR A 195 -12.38 -8.08 8.60
C THR A 195 -12.41 -6.65 9.13
N PRO A 196 -11.26 -6.07 9.53
CA PRO A 196 -11.22 -4.68 10.00
C PRO A 196 -11.61 -3.74 8.85
N SER A 197 -12.52 -2.81 9.13
CA SER A 197 -12.88 -1.71 8.23
C SER A 197 -12.00 -0.49 8.45
N TYR A 198 -11.50 -0.31 9.66
CA TYR A 198 -10.62 0.77 10.07
C TYR A 198 -9.72 0.28 11.19
N TYR A 199 -8.47 0.75 11.21
CA TYR A 199 -7.66 0.73 12.42
C TYR A 199 -6.71 1.92 12.40
N GLY A 200 -6.49 2.48 13.58
CA GLY A 200 -5.68 3.66 13.80
C GLY A 200 -5.03 3.65 15.18
N VAL A 201 -4.01 4.47 15.33
CA VAL A 201 -3.24 4.63 16.56
C VAL A 201 -2.77 6.08 16.66
N THR A 202 -2.64 6.58 17.87
CA THR A 202 -2.00 7.88 18.11
C THR A 202 -0.54 7.64 18.44
N LEU A 203 0.36 8.20 17.65
CA LEU A 203 1.78 8.21 17.96
C LEU A 203 2.06 9.37 18.92
N LEU A 204 2.75 9.08 20.01
CA LEU A 204 3.32 10.10 20.89
C LEU A 204 4.76 10.30 20.47
N ILE A 205 5.07 11.45 19.86
CA ILE A 205 6.41 11.82 19.40
C ILE A 205 6.80 13.14 20.06
N ASP A 206 7.85 13.13 20.89
CA ASP A 206 8.31 14.30 21.66
C ASP A 206 7.19 15.05 22.42
N GLY A 207 6.18 14.30 22.88
CA GLY A 207 5.00 14.85 23.58
C GLY A 207 3.86 15.31 22.66
N GLU A 208 4.06 15.34 21.34
CA GLU A 208 3.03 15.62 20.34
C GLU A 208 2.22 14.34 20.04
N LYS A 209 0.89 14.47 20.02
CA LYS A 209 -0.04 13.40 19.64
C LYS A 209 -0.35 13.47 18.15
N ILE A 210 0.12 12.48 17.39
CA ILE A 210 0.03 12.44 15.94
C ILE A 210 -0.78 11.21 15.52
N PRO A 211 -2.01 11.38 14.99
CA PRO A 211 -2.83 10.25 14.58
C PRO A 211 -2.28 9.60 13.29
N VAL A 212 -2.21 8.27 13.30
CA VAL A 212 -1.87 7.45 12.13
C VAL A 212 -2.92 6.36 11.98
N SER A 213 -3.48 6.22 10.79
CA SER A 213 -4.45 5.17 10.52
C SER A 213 -4.21 4.50 9.17
N ILE A 214 -4.94 3.42 8.91
CA ILE A 214 -4.86 2.75 7.62
C ILE A 214 -5.08 3.79 6.50
N ASN A 215 -4.17 3.78 5.52
CA ASN A 215 -4.12 4.71 4.38
C ASN A 215 -3.89 6.20 4.71
N HIS A 216 -3.77 6.58 5.98
CA HIS A 216 -3.49 7.95 6.41
C HIS A 216 -2.17 7.98 7.19
N PRO A 217 -1.04 8.03 6.48
CA PRO A 217 0.27 8.14 7.11
C PRO A 217 0.46 9.53 7.72
N ALA A 218 1.27 9.62 8.77
CA ALA A 218 1.69 10.90 9.34
C ALA A 218 3.14 11.22 8.98
N ASP A 219 3.44 12.51 8.90
CA ASP A 219 4.77 13.06 8.66
C ASP A 219 5.28 13.77 9.92
N HIS A 220 6.53 13.52 10.30
CA HIS A 220 7.18 14.21 11.42
C HIS A 220 8.71 14.22 11.22
N HIS A 221 9.38 15.37 11.35
CA HIS A 221 10.83 15.54 11.16
C HIS A 221 11.43 14.85 9.90
N GLY A 222 10.70 14.89 8.77
CA GLY A 222 11.12 14.26 7.50
C GLY A 222 10.92 12.75 7.44
N TRP A 223 10.44 12.13 8.52
CA TRP A 223 9.96 10.76 8.56
C TRP A 223 8.48 10.70 8.25
N ARG A 224 8.08 9.62 7.59
CA ARG A 224 6.69 9.27 7.36
C ARG A 224 6.39 7.92 7.96
N PHE A 225 5.35 7.87 8.79
CA PHE A 225 4.89 6.68 9.50
C PHE A 225 3.65 6.11 8.83
N TYR A 226 3.69 4.83 8.51
CA TYR A 226 2.60 4.08 7.92
C TYR A 226 2.19 2.98 8.88
N LEU A 227 0.91 2.93 9.24
CA LEU A 227 0.37 1.81 10.00
C LEU A 227 0.17 0.62 9.07
N VAL A 228 0.93 -0.45 9.28
CA VAL A 228 0.99 -1.62 8.40
C VAL A 228 0.08 -2.73 8.89
N SER A 229 0.14 -3.03 10.20
CA SER A 229 -0.63 -4.11 10.81
C SER A 229 -0.71 -3.94 12.32
N TYR A 230 -1.42 -4.84 12.98
CA TYR A 230 -1.52 -4.92 14.44
C TYR A 230 -1.68 -6.37 14.89
N ASP A 231 -1.47 -6.64 16.18
CA ASP A 231 -1.75 -7.95 16.79
C ASP A 231 -3.26 -8.23 16.82
N GLN A 232 -3.75 -8.99 15.85
CA GLN A 232 -5.17 -9.32 15.71
C GLN A 232 -5.71 -10.20 16.85
N ARG A 233 -4.85 -10.88 17.62
CA ARG A 233 -5.28 -11.79 18.68
C ARG A 233 -5.42 -11.05 20.00
N ALA A 234 -4.33 -10.50 20.50
CA ALA A 234 -4.28 -9.92 21.85
C ALA A 234 -4.16 -8.39 21.85
N ARG A 235 -4.12 -7.75 20.67
CA ARG A 235 -4.00 -6.29 20.51
C ARG A 235 -2.86 -5.70 21.35
N ARG A 236 -1.74 -6.43 21.42
CA ARG A 236 -0.59 -6.05 22.26
C ARG A 236 0.32 -5.02 21.61
N TYR A 237 0.34 -4.98 20.28
CA TYR A 237 1.22 -4.10 19.54
C TYR A 237 0.64 -3.69 18.19
N VAL A 238 1.17 -2.59 17.67
CA VAL A 238 1.03 -2.17 16.27
C VAL A 238 2.35 -2.31 15.54
N GLN A 239 2.28 -2.58 14.24
CA GLN A 239 3.43 -2.59 13.36
C GLN A 239 3.35 -1.39 12.43
N LEU A 240 4.39 -0.57 12.46
CA LEU A 240 4.52 0.61 11.63
C LEU A 240 5.71 0.44 10.68
N SER A 241 5.61 1.06 9.51
CA SER A 241 6.72 1.27 8.59
C SER A 241 7.08 2.74 8.65
N ALA A 242 8.35 3.03 8.94
CA ALA A 242 8.87 4.39 8.93
C ALA A 242 9.79 4.57 7.73
N ARG A 243 9.59 5.68 7.00
CA ARG A 243 10.39 6.01 5.82
C ARG A 243 10.81 7.47 5.83
N ARG A 244 12.09 7.72 5.60
CA ARG A 244 12.65 9.03 5.31
C ARG A 244 13.12 9.05 3.86
N ASP A 245 12.54 9.93 3.05
CA ASP A 245 12.86 10.05 1.63
C ASP A 245 13.10 11.53 1.27
N PRO A 246 14.36 12.00 1.35
CA PRO A 246 14.68 13.40 1.08
C PRO A 246 14.45 13.80 -0.39
N GLY A 247 14.48 12.83 -1.31
CA GLY A 247 14.32 13.06 -2.74
C GLY A 247 12.86 13.21 -3.19
N ARG A 248 11.91 12.78 -2.36
CA ARG A 248 10.49 12.77 -2.66
C ARG A 248 9.94 14.13 -3.09
N GLY A 249 10.32 15.20 -2.39
CA GLY A 249 9.84 16.54 -2.71
C GLY A 249 10.21 16.95 -4.13
N SER A 250 11.45 16.69 -4.54
CA SER A 250 11.93 16.92 -5.90
C SER A 250 11.17 16.08 -6.91
N VAL A 251 10.93 14.79 -6.64
CA VAL A 251 10.13 13.92 -7.53
C VAL A 251 8.74 14.51 -7.78
N ILE A 252 8.04 14.92 -6.72
CA ILE A 252 6.70 15.53 -6.83
C ILE A 252 6.74 16.82 -7.64
N ALA A 253 7.72 17.70 -7.37
CA ALA A 253 7.88 18.94 -8.12
C ALA A 253 8.14 18.67 -9.61
N GLY A 254 9.01 17.71 -9.92
CA GLY A 254 9.29 17.32 -11.30
C GLY A 254 8.06 16.75 -12.02
N ILE A 255 7.20 15.97 -11.35
CA ILE A 255 5.93 15.50 -11.91
C ILE A 255 5.02 16.68 -12.28
N TRP A 256 4.86 17.65 -11.39
CA TRP A 256 4.09 18.87 -11.67
C TRP A 256 4.65 19.66 -12.86
N ILE A 257 5.97 19.80 -12.95
CA ILE A 257 6.63 20.48 -14.07
C ILE A 257 6.37 19.74 -15.39
N VAL A 258 6.43 18.39 -15.40
CA VAL A 258 6.10 17.59 -16.59
C VAL A 258 4.64 17.77 -16.99
N MET A 259 3.71 17.75 -16.04
CA MET A 259 2.28 17.99 -16.31
C MET A 259 2.05 19.37 -16.93
N ILE A 260 2.62 20.43 -16.33
CA ILE A 260 2.51 21.80 -16.83
C ILE A 260 3.17 21.92 -18.21
N GLY A 261 4.36 21.35 -18.40
CA GLY A 261 5.06 21.38 -19.68
C GLY A 261 4.28 20.69 -20.79
N THR A 262 3.63 19.57 -20.47
CA THR A 262 2.77 18.82 -21.40
C THR A 262 1.52 19.63 -21.74
N PHE A 263 0.87 20.24 -20.75
CA PHE A 263 -0.25 21.16 -20.95
C PHE A 263 0.12 22.32 -21.90
N VAL A 264 1.25 22.99 -21.66
CA VAL A 264 1.75 24.08 -22.52
C VAL A 264 2.00 23.61 -23.97
N LEU A 265 2.45 22.36 -24.18
CA LEU A 265 2.63 21.81 -25.52
C LEU A 265 1.31 21.62 -26.26
N CYS A 266 0.21 21.26 -25.57
CA CYS A 266 -1.12 21.09 -26.16
C CYS A 266 -1.69 22.38 -26.74
N PHE A 267 -1.41 23.54 -26.14
CA PHE A 267 -1.88 24.84 -26.63
C PHE A 267 -0.95 25.49 -27.66
N ARG A 268 0.12 24.79 -28.05
CA ARG A 268 1.03 25.31 -29.07
C ARG A 268 0.38 25.14 -30.44
N LYS A 269 -0.17 26.24 -30.97
CA LYS A 269 -0.64 26.34 -32.36
C LYS A 269 0.45 25.78 -33.29
N THR A 270 0.14 24.71 -34.03
CA THR A 270 0.89 24.31 -35.22
C THR A 270 0.76 25.46 -36.23
N GLY A 271 1.72 26.38 -36.22
CA GLY A 271 1.78 27.44 -37.22
C GLY A 271 2.06 26.84 -38.59
N GLY A 272 1.02 26.80 -39.43
CA GLY A 272 1.06 26.83 -40.90
C GLY A 272 1.76 25.67 -41.60
N ALA A 273 0.99 24.68 -42.03
CA ALA A 273 1.18 24.10 -43.35
C ALA A 273 0.07 24.68 -44.23
N ALA A 274 0.38 25.79 -44.88
CA ALA A 274 -0.26 26.28 -46.09
C ALA A 274 0.84 26.36 -47.15
#